data_AF-A0A7W5U5W6-F1
#
_entry.id   AF-A0A7W5U5W6-F1
#
_cell.length_a   1.000
_cell.length_b   1.000
_cell.length_c   1.000
_cell.angle_alpha   90.00
_cell.angle_beta   90.00
_cell.angle_gamma   90.00
#
_symmetry.space_group_name_H-M   'P 1'
#
loop_
_entity.id
_entity.type
_entity.pdbx_description
1 polymer ?
#
loop_
_entity_poly.entity_id
_entity_poly.type
_entity_poly.pdbx_seq_one_letter_code
_entity_poly.pdbx_strand_id
1 'polypeptide(L)'
;MATAVELVPYDRRWPEDFERIRNKLQRLLAPYVMAIEHIGSTSIPGIVAKPLIDIDIILRSSADVPPATQILLRENYEARGNRYDDDVWAFMRRDGRPPERIYLCPPDNRTHERRLIFRDYLRTHPAEAAAYTALKVELAELHRHDGDHYTAEKRRFVDAIIEKALNVKDAERLSARSSIDRREMHLAIDDFRFRSVTAVGIFLMPLAALVLPADFG
;
A
#
# COMPACT_ATOMS: atom_id res chain seq x y z
N MET A 1 -9.52 12.07 -33.26
CA MET A 1 -8.71 10.85 -33.49
C MET A 1 -8.25 10.32 -32.16
N ALA A 2 -8.34 9.02 -31.91
CA ALA A 2 -7.89 8.41 -30.65
C ALA A 2 -6.36 8.48 -30.56
N THR A 3 -5.84 8.95 -29.42
CA THR A 3 -4.40 9.01 -29.15
C THR A 3 -3.83 7.60 -29.06
N ALA A 4 -2.69 7.35 -29.71
CA ALA A 4 -2.05 6.05 -29.68
C ALA A 4 -1.65 5.64 -28.25
N VAL A 5 -1.70 4.34 -27.96
CA VAL A 5 -1.18 3.76 -26.72
C VAL A 5 0.35 3.72 -26.80
N GLU A 6 1.00 4.81 -26.40
CA GLU A 6 2.46 4.89 -26.35
C GLU A 6 2.99 4.43 -24.99
N LEU A 7 3.78 3.35 -25.01
CA LEU A 7 4.48 2.83 -23.84
C LEU A 7 5.96 3.18 -23.93
N VAL A 8 6.53 3.59 -22.79
CA VAL A 8 7.96 3.85 -22.65
C VAL A 8 8.56 2.94 -21.58
N PRO A 9 9.88 2.67 -21.65
CA PRO A 9 10.60 2.03 -20.55
C PRO A 9 10.41 2.80 -19.24
N TYR A 10 10.59 2.10 -18.12
CA TYR A 10 10.50 2.73 -16.79
C TYR A 10 11.47 3.92 -16.67
N ASP A 11 10.94 5.09 -16.34
CA ASP A 11 11.76 6.27 -16.04
C ASP A 11 12.00 6.37 -14.53
N ARG A 12 13.28 6.38 -14.13
CA ARG A 12 13.68 6.48 -12.72
C ARG A 12 13.31 7.81 -12.07
N ARG A 13 12.90 8.81 -12.85
CA ARG A 13 12.43 10.12 -12.36
C ARG A 13 10.97 10.13 -11.96
N TRP A 14 10.16 9.11 -12.34
CA TRP A 14 8.73 9.09 -12.00
C TRP A 14 8.43 9.19 -10.49
N PRO A 15 9.21 8.58 -9.58
CA PRO A 15 9.04 8.81 -8.14
C PRO A 15 9.26 10.28 -7.74
N GLU A 16 10.27 10.94 -8.30
CA GLU A 16 10.57 12.36 -8.01
C GLU A 16 9.48 13.28 -8.58
N ASP A 17 9.01 12.99 -9.80
CA ASP A 17 7.88 13.68 -10.41
C ASP A 17 6.62 13.54 -9.56
N PHE A 18 6.33 12.33 -9.08
CA PHE A 18 5.24 12.10 -8.16
C PHE A 18 5.39 12.93 -6.88
N GLU A 19 6.55 12.92 -6.22
CA GLU A 19 6.74 13.69 -4.98
C GLU A 19 6.56 15.20 -5.19
N ARG A 20 7.02 15.73 -6.32
CA ARG A 20 6.78 17.13 -6.69
C ARG A 20 5.29 17.43 -6.84
N ILE A 21 4.54 16.58 -7.53
CA ILE A 21 3.09 16.74 -7.73
C ILE A 21 2.34 16.57 -6.41
N ARG A 22 2.69 15.55 -5.61
CA ARG A 22 2.17 15.28 -4.28
C ARG A 22 2.33 16.50 -3.38
N ASN A 23 3.51 17.10 -3.32
CA ASN A 23 3.76 18.28 -2.50
C ASN A 23 2.94 19.50 -2.97
N LYS A 24 2.72 19.67 -4.28
CA LYS A 24 1.80 20.71 -4.81
C LYS A 24 0.37 20.45 -4.33
N LEU A 25 -0.15 19.24 -4.55
CA LEU A 25 -1.52 18.86 -4.22
C LEU A 25 -1.78 18.93 -2.71
N GLN A 26 -0.83 18.49 -1.88
CA GLN A 26 -0.92 18.55 -0.43
C GLN A 26 -1.10 19.99 0.06
N ARG A 27 -0.40 20.96 -0.53
CA ARG A 27 -0.56 22.38 -0.17
C ARG A 27 -1.90 22.94 -0.63
N LEU A 28 -2.33 22.60 -1.84
CA LEU A 28 -3.59 23.09 -2.43
C LEU A 28 -4.83 22.57 -1.70
N LEU A 29 -4.78 21.32 -1.25
CA LEU A 29 -5.94 20.60 -0.73
C LEU A 29 -5.80 20.28 0.77
N ALA A 30 -4.85 20.90 1.47
CA ALA A 30 -4.48 20.57 2.86
C ALA A 30 -5.65 20.34 3.83
N PRO A 31 -6.75 21.13 3.80
CA PRO A 31 -7.87 20.93 4.71
C PRO A 31 -8.62 19.61 4.48
N TYR A 32 -8.63 19.11 3.24
CA TYR A 32 -9.48 18.01 2.78
C TYR A 32 -8.75 16.67 2.70
N VAL A 33 -7.43 16.68 2.67
CA VAL A 33 -6.62 15.49 2.36
C VAL A 33 -6.22 14.73 3.63
N MET A 34 -6.47 13.43 3.61
CA MET A 34 -5.93 12.44 4.55
C MET A 34 -4.61 11.87 4.04
N ALA A 35 -4.54 11.47 2.77
CA ALA A 35 -3.35 10.90 2.15
C ALA A 35 -3.31 11.16 0.64
N ILE A 36 -2.11 11.06 0.06
CA ILE A 36 -1.88 11.18 -1.38
C ILE A 36 -0.92 10.07 -1.80
N GLU A 37 -1.36 9.24 -2.73
CA GLU A 37 -0.70 7.98 -3.09
C GLU A 37 -0.35 7.91 -4.57
N HIS A 38 0.87 7.45 -4.87
CA HIS A 38 1.30 7.16 -6.24
C HIS A 38 0.71 5.83 -6.65
N ILE A 39 -0.10 5.82 -7.71
CA ILE A 39 -0.73 4.60 -8.23
C ILE A 39 -0.37 4.40 -9.71
N GLY A 40 -0.98 3.38 -10.32
CA GLY A 40 -0.76 3.07 -11.73
C GLY A 40 0.63 2.50 -12.02
N SER A 41 0.92 2.29 -13.30
CA SER A 41 2.16 1.60 -13.69
C SER A 41 3.43 2.41 -13.40
N THR A 42 3.37 3.75 -13.40
CA THR A 42 4.54 4.60 -13.12
C THR A 42 5.00 4.52 -11.66
N SER A 43 4.14 4.01 -10.77
CA SER A 43 4.48 3.75 -9.37
C SER A 43 5.23 2.43 -9.14
N ILE A 44 5.36 1.57 -10.15
CA ILE A 44 5.99 0.24 -10.02
C ILE A 44 7.35 0.28 -10.74
N PRO A 45 8.48 0.16 -10.02
CA PRO A 45 9.80 0.19 -10.63
C PRO A 45 10.00 -0.91 -11.68
N GLY A 46 10.63 -0.53 -12.81
CA GLY A 46 11.08 -1.48 -13.83
C GLY A 46 10.03 -1.93 -14.85
N ILE A 47 8.78 -1.47 -14.77
CA ILE A 47 7.74 -1.83 -15.75
C ILE A 47 7.51 -0.73 -16.79
N VAL A 48 7.19 -1.13 -18.04
CA VAL A 48 6.82 -0.18 -19.10
C VAL A 48 5.52 0.54 -18.75
N ALA A 49 5.37 1.81 -19.11
CA ALA A 49 4.14 2.54 -18.81
C ALA A 49 3.85 3.63 -19.83
N LYS A 50 2.61 4.13 -19.82
CA LYS A 50 2.33 5.45 -20.39
C LYS A 50 3.01 6.49 -19.51
N PRO A 51 3.67 7.53 -20.06
CA PRO A 51 4.37 8.55 -19.29
C PRO A 51 3.38 9.55 -18.65
N LEU A 52 2.57 9.05 -17.72
CA LEU A 52 1.49 9.74 -17.01
C LEU A 52 1.57 9.36 -15.53
N ILE A 53 1.56 10.34 -14.64
CA ILE A 53 1.53 10.10 -13.20
C ILE A 53 0.08 9.99 -12.76
N ASP A 54 -0.32 8.79 -12.35
CA ASP A 54 -1.64 8.53 -11.75
C ASP A 54 -1.55 8.68 -10.22
N ILE A 55 -2.50 9.39 -9.61
CA ILE A 55 -2.48 9.76 -8.19
C ILE A 55 -3.85 9.57 -7.57
N ASP A 56 -3.92 8.88 -6.44
CA ASP A 56 -5.11 8.89 -5.59
C ASP A 56 -4.94 9.93 -4.49
N ILE A 57 -5.96 10.76 -4.28
CA ILE A 57 -6.06 11.74 -3.20
C ILE A 57 -7.19 11.28 -2.30
N ILE A 58 -6.84 10.78 -1.13
CA ILE A 58 -7.78 10.25 -0.15
C ILE A 58 -8.26 11.40 0.72
N LEU A 59 -9.56 11.64 0.70
CA LEU A 59 -10.22 12.74 1.40
C LEU A 59 -10.57 12.35 2.83
N ARG A 60 -10.74 13.36 3.69
CA ARG A 60 -11.19 13.18 5.08
C ARG A 60 -12.68 12.86 5.17
N SER A 61 -13.46 13.39 4.24
CA SER A 61 -14.90 13.17 4.16
C SER A 61 -15.37 13.18 2.71
N SER A 62 -16.43 12.41 2.42
CA SER A 62 -17.12 12.49 1.12
C SER A 62 -17.67 13.90 0.85
N ALA A 63 -17.97 14.66 1.90
CA ALA A 63 -18.41 16.06 1.79
C ALA A 63 -17.32 17.01 1.28
N ASP A 64 -16.05 16.57 1.27
CA ASP A 64 -14.93 17.37 0.79
C ASP A 64 -14.73 17.28 -0.73
N VAL A 65 -15.45 16.37 -1.41
CA VAL A 65 -15.35 16.19 -2.87
C VAL A 65 -15.74 17.48 -3.62
N PRO A 66 -16.88 18.14 -3.35
CA PRO A 66 -17.23 19.38 -4.04
C PRO A 66 -16.21 20.52 -3.87
N PRO A 67 -15.75 20.89 -2.65
CA PRO A 67 -14.77 21.97 -2.51
C PRO A 67 -13.40 21.60 -3.10
N ALA A 68 -12.93 20.36 -2.96
CA ALA A 68 -11.68 19.91 -3.59
C ALA A 68 -11.76 19.97 -5.13
N THR A 69 -12.91 19.56 -5.69
CA THR A 69 -13.19 19.67 -7.13
C THR A 69 -13.04 21.11 -7.62
N GLN A 70 -13.62 22.08 -6.91
CA GLN A 70 -13.54 23.49 -7.30
C GLN A 70 -12.10 24.02 -7.31
N ILE A 71 -11.25 23.59 -6.36
CA ILE A 71 -9.83 23.96 -6.33
C ILE A 71 -9.10 23.37 -7.55
N LEU A 72 -9.33 22.09 -7.86
CA LEU A 72 -8.70 21.42 -8.99
C LEU A 72 -9.08 22.07 -10.33
N LEU A 73 -10.36 22.44 -10.51
CA LEU A 73 -10.81 23.14 -11.71
C LEU A 73 -10.09 24.49 -11.91
N ARG A 74 -9.84 25.25 -10.83
CA ARG A 74 -9.07 26.50 -10.87
C ARG A 74 -7.59 26.29 -11.21
N GLU A 75 -7.07 25.11 -10.92
CA GLU A 75 -5.70 24.68 -11.20
C GLU A 75 -5.55 23.97 -12.56
N ASN A 76 -6.52 24.17 -13.47
CA ASN A 76 -6.56 23.61 -14.83
C ASN A 76 -6.62 22.08 -14.90
N TYR A 77 -7.14 21.42 -13.86
CA TYR A 77 -7.49 20.00 -13.96
C TYR A 77 -8.86 19.85 -14.62
N GLU A 78 -8.90 19.14 -15.75
CA GLU A 78 -10.13 18.82 -16.48
C GLU A 78 -10.89 17.70 -15.76
N ALA A 79 -12.15 17.95 -15.38
CA ALA A 79 -12.99 16.90 -14.80
C ALA A 79 -13.34 15.81 -15.84
N ARG A 80 -13.24 14.55 -15.43
CA ARG A 80 -13.50 13.35 -16.26
C ARG A 80 -14.68 12.52 -15.77
N GLY A 81 -15.41 13.02 -14.76
CA GLY A 81 -16.60 12.43 -14.15
C GLY A 81 -16.30 11.46 -13.01
N ASN A 82 -17.37 10.97 -12.39
CA ASN A 82 -17.33 9.83 -11.46
C ASN A 82 -17.03 8.56 -12.29
N ARG A 83 -16.02 7.81 -11.88
CA ARG A 83 -15.56 6.59 -12.55
C ARG A 83 -15.68 5.43 -11.57
N TYR A 84 -15.85 4.21 -12.11
CA TYR A 84 -15.77 2.93 -11.40
C TYR A 84 -16.95 2.54 -10.49
N ASP A 85 -18.10 3.23 -10.55
CA ASP A 85 -19.30 2.92 -9.72
C ASP A 85 -19.02 2.89 -8.21
N ASP A 86 -17.94 3.54 -7.78
CA ASP A 86 -17.39 3.50 -6.41
C ASP A 86 -16.96 4.90 -5.97
N ASP A 87 -17.67 5.93 -6.45
CA ASP A 87 -17.46 7.33 -6.06
C ASP A 87 -16.00 7.79 -6.15
N VAL A 88 -15.40 7.60 -7.33
CA VAL A 88 -14.05 8.07 -7.63
C VAL A 88 -14.11 9.14 -8.70
N TRP A 89 -13.81 10.39 -8.34
CA TRP A 89 -13.84 11.51 -9.28
C TRP A 89 -12.50 11.70 -9.95
N ALA A 90 -12.46 11.46 -11.26
CA ALA A 90 -11.25 11.53 -12.05
C ALA A 90 -11.03 12.94 -12.62
N PHE A 91 -9.79 13.39 -12.63
CA PHE A 91 -9.36 14.61 -13.29
C PHE A 91 -8.06 14.40 -14.06
N MET A 92 -7.86 15.20 -15.11
CA MET A 92 -6.69 15.13 -15.97
C MET A 92 -6.08 16.51 -16.15
N ARG A 93 -4.76 16.61 -16.03
CA ARG A 93 -4.01 17.81 -16.40
C ARG A 93 -2.93 17.45 -17.41
N ARG A 94 -3.09 17.94 -18.64
CA ARG A 94 -2.27 17.53 -19.80
C ARG A 94 -1.07 18.43 -20.06
N ASP A 95 -1.11 19.67 -19.58
CA ASP A 95 -0.02 20.65 -19.68
C ASP A 95 1.10 20.41 -18.65
N GLY A 96 0.87 19.50 -17.70
CA GLY A 96 1.87 19.01 -16.77
C GLY A 96 3.07 18.35 -17.49
N ARG A 97 4.24 18.45 -16.85
CA ARG A 97 5.48 17.79 -17.27
C ARG A 97 5.96 16.93 -16.10
N PRO A 98 5.68 15.62 -16.06
CA PRO A 98 4.81 14.85 -16.96
C PRO A 98 3.31 15.21 -16.78
N PRO A 99 2.45 14.80 -17.72
CA PRO A 99 1.00 14.86 -17.53
C PRO A 99 0.55 14.15 -16.26
N GLU A 100 -0.56 14.59 -15.70
CA GLU A 100 -1.04 14.17 -14.39
C GLU A 100 -2.49 13.68 -14.50
N ARG A 101 -2.79 12.55 -13.86
CA ARG A 101 -4.15 12.09 -13.64
C ARG A 101 -4.36 11.90 -12.16
N ILE A 102 -5.40 12.53 -11.64
CA ILE A 102 -5.70 12.49 -10.22
C ILE A 102 -7.11 11.95 -9.99
N TYR A 103 -7.29 11.30 -8.86
CA TYR A 103 -8.55 10.73 -8.43
C TYR A 103 -8.86 11.24 -7.02
N LEU A 104 -10.01 11.88 -6.84
CA LEU A 104 -10.52 12.15 -5.49
C LEU A 104 -11.24 10.90 -5.01
N CYS A 105 -10.76 10.35 -3.90
CA CYS A 105 -11.27 9.15 -3.26
C CYS A 105 -11.86 9.52 -1.90
N PRO A 106 -13.14 9.24 -1.63
CA PRO A 106 -13.70 9.29 -0.28
C PRO A 106 -12.92 8.39 0.71
N PRO A 107 -13.16 8.56 2.03
CA PRO A 107 -12.69 7.60 3.02
C PRO A 107 -13.12 6.16 2.68
N ASP A 108 -12.27 5.18 3.03
CA ASP A 108 -12.55 3.74 2.89
C ASP A 108 -12.93 3.29 1.46
N ASN A 109 -12.40 3.99 0.44
CA ASN A 109 -12.70 3.71 -0.95
C ASN A 109 -12.06 2.39 -1.44
N ARG A 110 -12.88 1.44 -1.89
CA ARG A 110 -12.42 0.10 -2.30
C ARG A 110 -11.56 0.13 -3.55
N THR A 111 -11.86 1.01 -4.50
CA THR A 111 -11.08 1.16 -5.73
C THR A 111 -9.65 1.61 -5.41
N HIS A 112 -9.50 2.56 -4.49
CA HIS A 112 -8.21 2.99 -3.98
C HIS A 112 -7.44 1.83 -3.31
N GLU A 113 -8.08 1.11 -2.37
CA GLU A 113 -7.46 -0.04 -1.69
C GLU A 113 -6.95 -1.10 -2.68
N ARG A 114 -7.78 -1.46 -3.68
CA ARG A 114 -7.42 -2.42 -4.73
C ARG A 114 -6.21 -1.97 -5.53
N ARG A 115 -6.11 -0.67 -5.85
CA ARG A 115 -4.96 -0.10 -6.57
C ARG A 115 -3.68 -0.17 -5.74
N LEU A 116 -3.75 0.11 -4.45
CA LEU A 116 -2.61 -0.04 -3.55
C LEU A 116 -2.16 -1.50 -3.43
N ILE A 117 -3.10 -2.43 -3.23
CA ILE A 117 -2.82 -3.87 -3.16
C ILE A 117 -2.10 -4.33 -4.43
N PHE A 118 -2.62 -3.96 -5.61
CA PHE A 118 -2.02 -4.30 -6.89
C PHE A 118 -0.60 -3.73 -7.04
N ARG A 119 -0.43 -2.43 -6.75
CA ARG A 119 0.87 -1.74 -6.81
C ARG A 119 1.90 -2.43 -5.91
N ASP A 120 1.56 -2.58 -4.65
CA ASP A 120 2.49 -3.05 -3.62
C ASP A 120 2.88 -4.50 -3.85
N TYR A 121 1.93 -5.33 -4.31
CA TYR A 121 2.23 -6.70 -4.70
C TYR A 121 3.22 -6.76 -5.87
N LEU A 122 3.00 -6.00 -6.94
CA LEU A 122 3.92 -6.01 -8.09
C LEU A 122 5.31 -5.45 -7.76
N ARG A 123 5.42 -4.53 -6.79
CA ARG A 123 6.72 -4.01 -6.32
C ARG A 123 7.59 -5.09 -5.67
N THR A 124 7.00 -6.11 -5.08
CA THR A 124 7.73 -7.20 -4.40
C THR A 124 7.75 -8.51 -5.19
N HIS A 125 7.08 -8.58 -6.35
CA HIS A 125 6.97 -9.78 -7.19
C HIS A 125 7.46 -9.51 -8.63
N PRO A 126 8.78 -9.48 -8.86
CA PRO A 126 9.36 -9.05 -10.14
C PRO A 126 8.92 -9.92 -11.33
N ALA A 127 8.69 -11.22 -11.13
CA ALA A 127 8.18 -12.11 -12.18
C ALA A 127 6.77 -11.72 -12.65
N GLU A 128 5.88 -11.35 -11.72
CA GLU A 128 4.52 -10.90 -12.03
C GLU A 128 4.52 -9.50 -12.66
N ALA A 129 5.44 -8.62 -12.23
CA ALA A 129 5.66 -7.32 -12.84
C ALA A 129 6.16 -7.43 -14.30
N ALA A 130 7.01 -8.41 -14.59
CA ALA A 130 7.46 -8.74 -15.93
C ALA A 130 6.30 -9.30 -16.79
N ALA A 131 5.48 -10.21 -16.24
CA ALA A 131 4.29 -10.71 -16.92
C ALA A 131 3.30 -9.57 -17.26
N TYR A 132 3.09 -8.64 -16.33
CA TYR A 132 2.25 -7.46 -16.58
C TYR A 132 2.83 -6.54 -17.65
N THR A 133 4.16 -6.44 -17.73
CA THR A 133 4.85 -5.69 -18.79
C THR A 133 4.61 -6.32 -20.15
N ALA A 134 4.79 -7.64 -20.27
CA ALA A 134 4.54 -8.37 -21.53
C ALA A 134 3.09 -8.18 -22.02
N LEU A 135 2.12 -8.38 -21.13
CA LEU A 135 0.70 -8.16 -21.44
C LEU A 135 0.43 -6.74 -21.95
N LYS A 136 1.03 -5.72 -21.32
CA LYS A 136 0.84 -4.33 -21.75
C LYS A 136 1.40 -4.06 -23.14
N VAL A 137 2.55 -4.65 -23.48
CA VAL A 137 3.14 -4.50 -24.81
C VAL A 137 2.23 -5.14 -25.86
N GLU A 138 1.81 -6.38 -25.62
CA GLU A 138 0.88 -7.10 -26.51
C GLU A 138 -0.43 -6.31 -26.74
N LEU A 139 -1.07 -5.84 -25.66
CA LEU A 139 -2.31 -5.08 -25.77
C LEU A 139 -2.12 -3.72 -26.45
N ALA A 140 -0.95 -3.09 -26.30
CA ALA A 140 -0.66 -1.82 -26.97
C ALA A 140 -0.48 -2.00 -28.48
N GLU A 141 -0.01 -3.17 -28.92
CA GLU A 141 0.06 -3.54 -30.33
C GLU A 141 -1.35 -3.87 -30.87
N LEU A 142 -2.11 -4.70 -30.16
CA LEU A 142 -3.45 -5.13 -30.57
C LEU A 142 -4.48 -3.98 -30.58
N HIS A 143 -4.40 -3.07 -29.61
CA HIS A 143 -5.34 -1.97 -29.40
C HIS A 143 -4.69 -0.60 -29.51
N ARG A 144 -3.78 -0.42 -30.47
CA ARG A 144 -2.97 0.82 -30.62
C ARG A 144 -3.80 2.10 -30.57
N HIS A 145 -4.97 2.12 -31.19
CA HIS A 145 -5.87 3.28 -31.26
C HIS A 145 -7.14 3.13 -30.44
N ASP A 146 -7.22 2.10 -29.58
CA ASP A 146 -8.36 1.84 -28.72
C ASP A 146 -7.90 1.76 -27.26
N GLY A 147 -7.75 2.93 -26.65
CA GLY A 147 -7.29 3.04 -25.27
C GLY A 147 -8.25 2.44 -24.24
N ASP A 148 -9.53 2.31 -24.59
CA ASP A 148 -10.56 1.78 -23.69
C ASP A 148 -10.49 0.25 -23.67
N HIS A 149 -10.43 -0.41 -24.83
CA HIS A 149 -10.17 -1.86 -24.90
C HIS A 149 -8.82 -2.23 -24.29
N TYR A 150 -7.76 -1.47 -24.60
CA TYR A 150 -6.45 -1.62 -23.96
C TYR A 150 -6.52 -1.62 -22.43
N THR A 151 -7.41 -0.83 -21.85
CA THR A 151 -7.58 -0.73 -20.40
C THR A 151 -8.45 -1.88 -19.87
N ALA A 152 -9.53 -2.23 -20.58
CA ALA A 152 -10.47 -3.26 -20.19
C ALA A 152 -9.84 -4.66 -20.17
N GLU A 153 -9.06 -5.02 -21.18
CA GLU A 153 -8.43 -6.35 -21.31
C GLU A 153 -7.44 -6.67 -20.18
N LYS A 154 -6.95 -5.65 -19.47
CA LYS A 154 -6.07 -5.85 -18.31
C LYS A 154 -6.82 -6.29 -17.06
N ARG A 155 -8.15 -6.13 -17.01
CA ARG A 155 -8.95 -6.36 -15.80
C ARG A 155 -8.71 -7.75 -15.22
N ARG A 156 -8.74 -8.79 -16.06
CA ARG A 156 -8.52 -10.18 -15.63
C ARG A 156 -7.18 -10.38 -14.95
N PHE A 157 -6.11 -9.78 -15.49
CA PHE A 157 -4.78 -9.86 -14.89
C PHE A 157 -4.74 -9.12 -13.55
N VAL A 158 -5.29 -7.90 -13.50
CA VAL A 158 -5.34 -7.08 -12.28
C VAL A 158 -6.07 -7.82 -11.16
N ASP A 159 -7.24 -8.39 -11.46
CA ASP A 159 -8.06 -9.11 -10.48
C ASP A 159 -7.34 -10.35 -9.94
N ALA A 160 -6.66 -11.11 -10.80
CA ALA A 160 -5.87 -12.27 -10.38
C ALA A 160 -4.69 -11.89 -9.47
N ILE A 161 -4.01 -10.76 -9.73
CA ILE A 161 -2.94 -10.27 -8.88
C ILE A 161 -3.47 -9.83 -7.51
N ILE A 162 -4.62 -9.14 -7.47
CA ILE A 162 -5.25 -8.74 -6.21
C ILE A 162 -5.62 -9.97 -5.38
N GLU A 163 -6.19 -11.00 -6.00
CA GLU A 163 -6.51 -12.27 -5.32
C GLU A 163 -5.26 -12.93 -4.73
N LYS A 164 -4.19 -13.06 -5.51
CA LYS A 164 -2.89 -13.57 -5.01
C LYS A 164 -2.39 -12.75 -3.81
N ALA A 165 -2.46 -11.43 -3.90
CA ALA A 165 -1.98 -10.53 -2.85
C ALA A 165 -2.78 -10.67 -1.55
N LEU A 166 -4.10 -10.86 -1.63
CA LEU A 166 -4.95 -11.09 -0.47
C LEU A 166 -4.65 -12.45 0.18
N ASN A 167 -4.47 -13.50 -0.62
CA ASN A 167 -4.14 -14.84 -0.12
C ASN A 167 -2.79 -14.87 0.63
N VAL A 168 -1.77 -14.15 0.15
CA VAL A 168 -0.49 -14.02 0.85
C VAL A 168 -0.67 -13.35 2.20
N LYS A 169 -1.44 -12.25 2.27
CA LYS A 169 -1.72 -11.54 3.53
C LYS A 169 -2.46 -12.43 4.54
N ASP A 170 -3.40 -13.24 4.08
CA ASP A 170 -4.13 -14.15 4.96
C ASP A 170 -3.24 -15.27 5.50
N ALA A 171 -2.35 -15.83 4.67
CA ALA A 171 -1.35 -16.80 5.11
C ALA A 171 -0.37 -16.21 6.14
N GLU A 172 0.09 -14.97 5.94
CA GLU A 172 0.94 -14.25 6.89
C GLU A 172 0.22 -14.00 8.23
N ARG A 173 -1.05 -13.58 8.19
CA ARG A 173 -1.87 -13.38 9.41
C ARG A 173 -2.09 -14.68 10.18
N LEU A 174 -2.39 -15.78 9.48
CA LEU A 174 -2.57 -17.10 10.09
C LEU A 174 -1.27 -17.61 10.73
N SER A 175 -0.13 -17.46 10.04
CA SER A 175 1.17 -17.85 10.57
C SER A 175 1.57 -17.02 11.79
N ALA A 176 1.36 -15.70 11.76
CA ALA A 176 1.59 -14.80 12.89
C ALA A 176 0.74 -15.18 14.10
N ARG A 177 -0.57 -15.43 13.93
CA ARG A 177 -1.46 -15.86 15.02
C ARG A 177 -1.00 -17.19 15.64
N SER A 178 -0.62 -18.17 14.81
CA SER A 178 -0.10 -19.46 15.29
C SER A 178 1.22 -19.34 16.07
N SER A 179 2.01 -18.30 15.80
CA SER A 179 3.27 -18.03 16.50
C SER A 179 3.04 -17.32 17.84
N ILE A 180 2.03 -16.44 17.92
CA ILE A 180 1.58 -15.80 19.17
C ILE A 180 1.00 -16.86 20.11
N ASP A 181 0.08 -17.71 19.63
CA ASP A 181 -0.53 -18.77 20.44
C ASP A 181 0.53 -19.73 21.01
N ARG A 182 1.58 -20.05 20.24
CA ARG A 182 2.71 -20.87 20.72
C ARG A 182 3.55 -20.18 21.79
N ARG A 183 3.76 -18.86 21.69
CA ARG A 183 4.50 -18.07 22.71
C ARG A 183 3.69 -17.93 24.00
N GLU A 184 2.40 -17.62 23.90
CA GLU A 184 1.48 -17.56 25.05
C GLU A 184 1.41 -18.92 25.77
N MET A 185 1.35 -20.03 25.01
CA MET A 185 1.40 -21.37 25.59
C MET A 185 2.73 -21.65 26.30
N HIS A 186 3.87 -21.21 25.76
CA HIS A 186 5.17 -21.37 26.42
C HIS A 186 5.27 -20.55 27.71
N LEU A 187 4.82 -19.29 27.69
CA LEU A 187 4.75 -18.43 28.88
C LEU A 187 3.83 -19.00 29.96
N ALA A 188 2.68 -19.58 29.57
CA ALA A 188 1.78 -20.24 30.51
C ALA A 188 2.39 -21.51 31.13
N ILE A 189 3.18 -22.27 30.37
CA ILE A 189 3.93 -23.43 30.89
C ILE A 189 5.03 -22.96 31.84
N ASP A 190 5.73 -21.87 31.52
CA ASP A 190 6.77 -21.31 32.39
C ASP A 190 6.19 -20.73 33.68
N ASP A 191 5.04 -20.04 33.64
CA ASP A 191 4.33 -19.56 34.83
C ASP A 191 3.79 -20.73 35.69
N PHE A 192 3.31 -21.80 35.05
CA PHE A 192 2.90 -23.03 35.75
C PHE A 192 4.10 -23.74 36.42
N ARG A 193 5.26 -23.81 35.75
CA ARG A 193 6.51 -24.34 36.33
C ARG A 193 7.01 -23.46 37.47
N PHE A 194 6.91 -22.15 37.36
CA PHE A 194 7.31 -21.23 38.42
C PHE A 194 6.42 -21.34 39.67
N ARG A 195 5.10 -21.46 39.48
CA ARG A 195 4.14 -21.63 40.60
C ARG A 195 4.23 -23.00 41.29
N SER A 196 4.67 -24.04 40.60
CA SER A 196 4.81 -25.39 41.18
C SER A 196 6.10 -25.59 41.98
N VAL A 197 7.18 -24.87 41.67
CA VAL A 197 8.44 -24.95 42.43
C VAL A 197 8.35 -24.25 43.79
N THR A 198 7.51 -23.23 43.94
CA THR A 198 7.33 -22.52 45.23
C THR A 198 6.50 -23.31 46.26
N ALA A 199 5.87 -24.41 45.87
CA ALA A 199 5.02 -25.22 46.77
C ALA A 199 5.76 -26.36 47.50
N VAL A 200 7.05 -26.60 47.20
CA VAL A 200 7.84 -27.67 47.85
C VAL A 200 9.19 -27.09 48.31
N GLY A 201 9.15 -26.32 49.40
CA GLY A 201 10.30 -25.66 50.00
C GLY A 201 10.33 -25.83 51.52
N ILE A 202 10.65 -27.05 51.92
CA ILE A 202 11.20 -27.53 53.21
C ILE A 202 11.73 -26.40 54.13
N PHE A 203 11.08 -26.22 55.28
CA PHE A 203 11.61 -25.47 56.42
C PHE A 203 12.60 -26.37 57.18
N LEU A 204 13.90 -26.22 56.92
CA LEU A 204 14.95 -26.77 57.79
C LEU A 204 15.87 -25.61 58.20
N MET A 205 15.71 -25.11 59.41
CA MET A 205 16.60 -24.12 60.02
C MET A 205 17.92 -24.78 60.43
N PRO A 206 19.09 -24.18 60.19
CA PRO A 206 20.34 -24.71 60.71
C PRO A 206 20.59 -24.22 62.14
N LEU A 207 20.98 -25.17 62.99
CA LEU A 207 21.46 -25.02 64.35
C LEU A 207 22.76 -24.20 64.36
N ALA A 208 22.80 -23.16 65.18
CA ALA A 208 23.99 -22.32 65.39
C ALA A 208 25.13 -23.11 66.07
N ALA A 209 26.32 -23.06 65.49
CA ALA A 209 27.57 -23.42 66.15
C ALA A 209 28.51 -22.20 66.10
N LEU A 210 28.59 -21.50 67.23
CA LEU A 210 29.52 -20.41 67.49
C LEU A 210 30.81 -21.03 68.05
N VAL A 211 31.90 -20.99 67.29
CA VAL A 211 33.26 -21.27 67.80
C VAL A 211 34.12 -20.05 67.53
N LEU A 212 34.72 -19.57 68.62
CA LEU A 212 35.63 -18.43 68.78
C LEU A 212 36.88 -18.52 67.90
N PRO A 213 37.61 -17.41 67.74
CA PRO A 213 39.06 -17.45 67.84
C PRO A 213 39.54 -16.67 69.06
N ALA A 214 40.50 -17.29 69.75
CA ALA A 214 41.44 -16.65 70.65
C ALA A 214 42.45 -15.83 69.81
N ASP A 215 42.84 -14.65 70.29
CA ASP A 215 44.19 -14.43 70.84
C ASP A 215 44.59 -12.94 70.91
N PHE A 216 45.11 -12.61 72.09
CA PHE A 216 46.23 -11.72 72.45
C PHE A 216 46.35 -10.29 71.89
N GLY A 217 46.42 -9.35 72.84
CA GLY A 217 46.88 -7.97 72.70
C GLY A 217 46.54 -7.14 73.92
#